data_AF-K0SPI1-F1
#
_entry.id   AF-K0SPI1-F1
#
_cell.length_a   1.000
_cell.length_b   1.000
_cell.length_c   1.000
_cell.angle_alpha   90.00
_cell.angle_beta   90.00
_cell.angle_gamma   90.00
#
_symmetry.space_group_name_H-M   'P 1'
#
loop_
_entity.id
_entity.type
_entity.pdbx_description
1 polymer ?
#
loop_
_entity_poly.entity_id
_entity_poly.type
_entity_poly.pdbx_seq_one_letter_code
_entity_poly.pdbx_strand_id
1 'polypeptide(L)'
;MEYYQSMARRGQAEAKPLSSMPSFNDAANQITESSQKEEVMSWIRSHLPLLRQPDLDTYSRKLIEDGFDSIQFIEQELTLDDLEFMKKAHRRVIARSFAARSEDGQ
;
A
#
# COMPACT_ATOMS: atom_id res chain seq x y z
N MET A 1 -59.82 44.48 1.63
CA MET A 1 -58.99 44.44 2.84
C MET A 1 -59.12 43.05 3.47
N GLU A 2 -58.61 42.03 2.78
CA GLU A 2 -58.72 40.61 3.18
C GLU A 2 -57.43 39.88 2.78
N TYR A 3 -56.31 40.29 3.37
CA TYR A 3 -55.02 39.63 3.12
C TYR A 3 -54.13 39.55 4.37
N TYR A 4 -54.75 39.49 5.55
CA TYR A 4 -54.04 39.29 6.82
C TYR A 4 -54.67 38.16 7.66
N GLN A 5 -55.33 37.21 6.99
CA GLN A 5 -55.81 35.98 7.60
C GLN A 5 -55.41 34.78 6.75
N SER A 6 -54.10 34.60 6.58
CA SER A 6 -53.44 33.34 6.23
C SER A 6 -51.95 33.63 6.07
N MET A 7 -51.09 32.73 6.55
CA MET A 7 -49.61 32.75 6.45
C MET A 7 -48.89 33.42 7.63
N ALA A 8 -48.67 32.66 8.72
CA ALA A 8 -47.43 32.69 9.53
C ALA A 8 -47.59 31.86 10.82
N ARG A 9 -47.89 30.56 10.70
CA ARG A 9 -47.58 29.60 11.77
C ARG A 9 -46.70 28.51 11.19
N ARG A 10 -45.39 28.71 11.32
CA ARG A 10 -44.35 27.71 11.62
C ARG A 10 -42.98 28.37 11.47
N GLY A 11 -42.57 29.05 12.55
CA GLY A 11 -41.17 29.34 12.78
C GLY A 11 -40.46 28.06 13.22
N GLN A 12 -39.37 27.73 12.54
CA GLN A 12 -38.11 27.20 13.08
C GLN A 12 -37.19 26.96 11.88
N ALA A 13 -36.37 27.97 11.57
CA ALA A 13 -35.20 27.82 10.73
C ALA A 13 -34.13 27.14 11.59
N GLU A 14 -34.13 25.82 11.61
CA GLU A 14 -33.00 25.05 12.14
C GLU A 14 -31.85 25.15 11.13
N ALA A 15 -30.89 26.02 11.44
CA ALA A 15 -29.59 26.00 10.78
C ALA A 15 -28.92 24.65 11.09
N LYS A 16 -29.00 23.72 10.12
CA LYS A 16 -28.26 22.46 10.15
C LYS A 16 -26.77 22.77 10.25
N PRO A 17 -26.04 22.30 11.29
CA PRO A 17 -24.60 22.43 11.30
C PRO A 17 -24.02 21.55 10.18
N LEU A 18 -23.43 22.19 9.17
CA LEU A 18 -22.52 21.54 8.23
C LEU A 18 -21.23 21.19 9.00
N SER A 19 -21.22 20.07 9.71
CA SER A 19 -20.00 19.52 10.29
C SER A 19 -20.06 18.00 10.34
N SER A 20 -20.00 17.37 9.17
CA SER A 20 -19.42 16.04 9.00
C SER A 20 -19.20 15.81 7.51
N MET A 21 -18.11 16.38 6.97
CA MET A 21 -17.61 15.95 5.68
C MET A 21 -17.01 14.55 5.91
N PRO A 22 -17.44 13.51 5.17
CA PRO A 22 -16.75 12.24 5.19
C PRO A 22 -15.31 12.48 4.73
N SER A 23 -14.35 12.07 5.54
CA SER A 23 -12.93 12.14 5.20
C SER A 23 -12.69 11.34 3.91
N PHE A 24 -12.48 12.04 2.79
CA PHE A 24 -12.21 11.43 1.48
C PHE A 24 -10.86 10.69 1.44
N ASN A 25 -10.06 10.76 2.49
CA ASN A 25 -8.69 10.25 2.52
C ASN A 25 -8.59 8.74 2.77
N ASP A 26 -9.59 8.11 3.40
CA ASP A 26 -9.49 6.68 3.77
C ASP A 26 -9.54 5.74 2.56
N ALA A 27 -10.26 6.09 1.50
CA ALA A 27 -10.35 5.26 0.30
C ALA A 27 -9.09 5.31 -0.56
N ALA A 28 -8.45 6.49 -0.66
CA ALA A 28 -7.24 6.67 -1.45
C ALA A 28 -6.05 5.91 -0.84
N ASN A 29 -5.87 5.97 0.48
CA ASN A 29 -4.78 5.26 1.17
C ASN A 29 -4.91 3.73 1.09
N GLN A 30 -6.14 3.20 1.14
CA GLN A 30 -6.36 1.75 1.00
C GLN A 30 -6.03 1.23 -0.41
N ILE A 31 -6.27 2.05 -1.44
CA ILE A 31 -5.95 1.69 -2.83
C ILE A 31 -4.43 1.70 -3.06
N THR A 32 -3.70 2.65 -2.47
CA THR A 32 -2.24 2.72 -2.63
C THR A 32 -1.52 1.58 -1.91
N GLU A 33 -1.92 1.28 -0.66
CA GLU A 33 -1.30 0.20 0.12
C GLU A 33 -1.52 -1.17 -0.51
N SER A 34 -2.72 -1.41 -1.05
CA SER A 34 -3.02 -2.66 -1.76
C SER A 34 -2.21 -2.82 -3.03
N SER A 35 -2.04 -1.74 -3.81
CA SER A 35 -1.22 -1.73 -5.02
C SER A 35 0.27 -1.97 -4.74
N GLN A 36 0.84 -1.26 -3.76
CA GLN A 36 2.24 -1.44 -3.34
C GLN A 36 2.48 -2.88 -2.87
N LYS A 37 1.57 -3.41 -2.06
CA LYS A 37 1.66 -4.79 -1.57
C LYS A 37 1.67 -5.81 -2.71
N GLU A 38 0.81 -5.65 -3.70
CA GLU A 38 0.77 -6.54 -4.86
C GLU A 38 2.08 -6.46 -5.67
N GLU A 39 2.62 -5.26 -5.85
CA GLU A 39 3.89 -5.03 -6.55
C GLU A 39 5.07 -5.77 -5.87
N VAL A 40 5.22 -5.55 -4.56
CA VAL A 40 6.26 -6.18 -3.75
C VAL A 40 6.08 -7.70 -3.71
N MET A 41 4.85 -8.19 -3.61
CA MET A 41 4.56 -9.62 -3.66
C MET A 41 4.94 -10.25 -5.00
N SER A 42 4.64 -9.57 -6.11
CA SER A 42 5.00 -10.00 -7.45
C SER A 42 6.53 -10.10 -7.60
N TRP A 43 7.26 -9.12 -7.09
CA TRP A 43 8.72 -9.13 -7.08
C TRP A 43 9.32 -10.27 -6.26
N ILE A 44 8.77 -10.55 -5.07
CA ILE A 44 9.22 -11.70 -4.27
C ILE A 44 8.95 -13.01 -5.02
N ARG A 45 7.80 -13.12 -5.71
CA ARG A 45 7.40 -14.31 -6.48
C ARG A 45 8.28 -14.55 -7.71
N SER A 46 8.76 -13.49 -8.37
CA SER A 46 9.66 -13.64 -9.52
C SER A 46 10.98 -14.31 -9.13
N HIS A 47 11.44 -14.08 -7.90
CA HIS A 47 12.66 -14.67 -7.34
C HIS A 47 12.43 -16.00 -6.60
N LEU A 48 11.28 -16.13 -5.93
CA LEU A 48 10.92 -17.26 -5.09
C LEU A 48 9.53 -17.81 -5.49
N PRO A 49 9.41 -18.45 -6.66
CA PRO A 49 8.11 -18.91 -7.17
C PRO A 49 7.45 -19.96 -6.26
N LEU A 50 8.26 -20.75 -5.54
CA LEU A 50 7.82 -21.78 -4.60
C LEU A 50 7.57 -21.25 -3.17
N LEU A 51 7.63 -19.94 -2.95
CA LEU A 51 7.39 -19.36 -1.63
C LEU A 51 5.95 -19.61 -1.19
N ARG A 52 5.78 -19.97 0.08
CA ARG A 52 4.46 -20.16 0.69
C ARG A 52 3.85 -18.81 1.02
N GLN A 53 2.52 -18.73 0.97
CA GLN A 53 1.81 -17.47 1.19
C GLN A 53 2.10 -16.80 2.55
N PRO A 54 2.24 -17.53 3.68
CA PRO A 54 2.57 -16.91 4.97
C PRO A 54 3.95 -16.23 4.98
N ASP A 55 4.94 -16.84 4.32
CA ASP A 55 6.27 -16.23 4.19
C ASP A 55 6.20 -15.01 3.24
N LEU A 56 5.45 -15.12 2.14
CA LEU A 56 5.25 -14.02 1.19
C LEU A 56 4.61 -12.79 1.87
N ASP A 57 3.51 -12.99 2.62
CA ASP A 57 2.82 -11.92 3.35
C ASP A 57 3.73 -11.27 4.40
N THR A 58 4.55 -12.08 5.09
CA THR A 58 5.48 -11.59 6.11
C THR A 58 6.58 -10.76 5.47
N TYR A 59 7.11 -11.23 4.35
CA TYR A 59 8.21 -10.57 3.66
C TYR A 59 7.77 -9.28 2.96
N SER A 60 6.64 -9.31 2.25
CA SER A 60 6.11 -8.12 1.60
C SER A 60 5.79 -7.03 2.63
N ARG A 61 5.19 -7.41 3.77
CA ARG A 61 4.89 -6.44 4.83
C ARG A 61 6.15 -5.80 5.39
N LYS A 62 7.19 -6.60 5.65
CA LYS A 62 8.46 -6.07 6.18
C LYS A 62 9.14 -5.13 5.22
N LEU A 63 9.22 -5.51 3.94
CA LEU A 63 9.77 -4.62 2.91
C LEU A 63 9.03 -3.27 2.84
N ILE A 64 7.70 -3.28 2.87
CA ILE A 64 6.90 -2.04 2.85
C ILE A 64 7.11 -1.23 4.13
N GLU A 65 7.15 -1.87 5.30
CA GLU A 65 7.46 -1.21 6.59
C GLU A 65 8.85 -0.54 6.56
N ASP A 66 9.81 -1.13 5.85
CA ASP A 66 11.17 -0.62 5.68
C ASP A 66 11.28 0.42 4.54
N GLY A 67 10.19 0.71 3.83
CA GLY A 67 10.12 1.72 2.75
C GLY A 67 10.36 1.18 1.34
N PHE A 68 10.48 -0.13 1.17
CA PHE A 68 10.60 -0.81 -0.13
C PHE A 68 9.21 -1.11 -0.70
N ASP A 69 8.53 -0.07 -1.17
CA ASP A 69 7.13 -0.12 -1.62
C ASP A 69 6.95 -0.16 -3.15
N SER A 70 8.04 -0.10 -3.92
CA SER A 70 8.06 -0.15 -5.38
C SER A 70 9.16 -1.06 -5.92
N ILE A 71 8.90 -1.75 -7.04
CA ILE A 71 9.88 -2.64 -7.69
C ILE A 71 11.11 -1.88 -8.11
N GLN A 72 10.94 -0.67 -8.65
CA GLN A 72 12.04 0.14 -9.12
C GLN A 72 13.03 0.45 -7.99
N PHE A 73 12.52 0.82 -6.82
CA PHE A 73 13.36 1.12 -5.67
C PHE A 73 14.02 -0.14 -5.11
N ILE A 74 13.27 -1.25 -5.03
CA ILE A 74 13.80 -2.55 -4.63
C ILE A 74 14.96 -2.98 -5.55
N GLU A 75 14.82 -2.88 -6.86
CA GLU A 75 15.86 -3.34 -7.77
C GLU A 75 17.14 -2.47 -7.76
N GLN A 76 17.03 -1.21 -7.32
CA GLN A 76 18.15 -0.27 -7.30
C GLN A 76 18.89 -0.27 -5.97
N GLU A 77 18.16 -0.26 -4.85
CA GLU A 77 18.72 0.03 -3.53
C GLU A 77 18.69 -1.16 -2.57
N LEU A 78 17.91 -2.21 -2.83
CA LEU A 78 17.81 -3.35 -1.92
C LEU A 78 19.13 -4.12 -1.86
N THR A 79 19.69 -4.25 -0.66
CA THR A 79 20.90 -5.04 -0.41
C THR A 79 20.58 -6.39 0.23
N LEU A 80 21.58 -7.26 0.34
CA LEU A 80 21.42 -8.53 1.04
C LEU A 80 21.26 -8.38 2.55
N ASP A 81 21.74 -7.29 3.12
CA ASP A 81 21.68 -7.00 4.55
C ASP A 81 20.25 -6.61 4.95
N ASP A 82 19.54 -5.87 4.08
CA ASP A 82 18.11 -5.55 4.26
C ASP A 82 17.24 -6.81 4.30
N LEU A 83 17.71 -7.91 3.73
CA LEU A 83 16.97 -9.18 3.68
C LEU A 83 17.24 -10.07 4.90
N GLU A 84 18.04 -9.68 5.89
CA GLU A 84 18.44 -10.53 7.02
C GLU A 84 17.28 -11.20 7.77
N PHE A 85 16.10 -10.56 7.80
CA PHE A 85 14.87 -11.09 8.39
C PHE A 85 14.31 -12.32 7.66
N MET A 86 14.67 -12.53 6.39
CA MET A 86 14.21 -13.67 5.59
C MET A 86 14.95 -14.96 5.96
N LYS A 87 14.35 -16.12 5.65
CA LYS A 87 15.04 -17.41 5.83
C LYS A 87 16.31 -17.47 4.98
N LYS A 88 17.39 -18.02 5.55
CA LYS A 88 18.71 -18.16 4.87
C LYS A 88 18.62 -18.79 3.47
N ALA A 89 17.74 -19.78 3.28
CA ALA A 89 17.54 -20.42 1.98
C ALA A 89 16.96 -19.45 0.93
N HIS A 90 16.00 -18.62 1.32
CA HIS A 90 15.36 -17.63 0.43
C HIS A 90 16.33 -16.52 0.05
N ARG A 91 17.08 -15.98 1.02
CA ARG A 91 18.14 -14.99 0.76
C ARG A 91 19.17 -15.50 -0.24
N ARG A 92 19.57 -16.77 -0.15
CA ARG A 92 20.52 -17.38 -1.09
C ARG A 92 19.99 -17.50 -2.52
N VAL A 93 18.68 -17.53 -2.73
CA VAL A 93 18.10 -17.55 -4.07
C VAL A 93 18.09 -16.12 -4.63
N ILE A 94 17.65 -15.14 -3.84
CA ILE A 94 17.68 -13.72 -4.23
C ILE A 94 19.13 -13.24 -4.47
N ALA A 95 20.09 -13.63 -3.63
CA ALA A 95 21.50 -13.29 -3.85
C ALA A 95 22.06 -13.79 -5.19
N ARG A 96 21.55 -14.92 -5.70
CA ARG A 96 21.96 -15.45 -7.00
C ARG A 96 21.37 -14.67 -8.16
N SER A 97 20.17 -14.10 -8.03
CA SER A 97 19.63 -13.24 -9.09
C SER A 97 20.40 -11.94 -9.21
N PHE A 98 20.83 -11.35 -8.08
CA PHE A 98 21.69 -10.17 -8.10
C PHE A 98 23.03 -10.45 -8.79
N ALA A 99 23.68 -11.57 -8.44
CA ALA A 99 24.95 -11.95 -9.08
C ALA A 99 24.80 -12.20 -10.59
N ALA A 100 23.72 -12.86 -11.02
CA ALA A 100 23.49 -13.13 -12.44
C ALA A 100 23.34 -11.85 -13.28
N ARG A 101 22.72 -10.79 -12.75
CA ARG A 101 22.58 -9.51 -13.44
C ARG A 101 23.91 -8.77 -13.60
N SER A 102 24.91 -9.06 -12.76
CA SER A 102 26.22 -8.42 -12.82
C SER A 102 27.16 -9.05 -13.85
N GLU A 103 26.86 -10.25 -14.38
CA GLU A 103 27.75 -10.97 -15.30
C GLU A 103 27.43 -10.76 -16.79
N ASP A 104 26.33 -10.09 -17.14
CA ASP A 104 25.96 -9.76 -18.53
C ASP A 104 26.66 -8.49 -19.09
N GLY A 105 27.72 -8.03 -18.41
CA GLY A 105 28.44 -6.79 -18.72
C GLY A 105 29.93 -6.97 -19.01
N GLN A 106 30.32 -7.96 -19.82
CA GLN A 106 31.69 -8.13 -20.29
C GLN A 106 31.79 -8.23 -21.83
#